data_AF-W4K796-F1
#
_entry.id   AF-W4K796-F1
#
_cell.length_a   1.000
_cell.length_b   1.000
_cell.length_c   1.000
_cell.angle_alpha   90.00
_cell.angle_beta   90.00
_cell.angle_gamma   90.00
#
_symmetry.space_group_name_H-M   'P 1'
#
loop_
_entity.id
_entity.type
_entity.pdbx_description
1 polymer ?
#
loop_
_entity_poly.entity_id
_entity_poly.type
_entity_poly.pdbx_seq_one_letter_code
_entity_poly.pdbx_strand_id
1 'polypeptide(L)'
;ISIPPIPSTQFSRKVWWDDLLTWYSLTLRVPCVGSACSPRSSRSLRDIYTDLNLLFTQSSYWLTFINTPFFLRNLYDQDERSRIQPSLVLAGLALATLVRSSELELGAAGRHRAIRLRDAAQSALEASSASQWIDLGLAEAAMFLALFETSAHPQYSAARSDSALMFLDNIVASLRLTYLDANDPDPIDYSVAGVPVAHSGDYEVPKRCECINIPLGVPYVASKESWSFVPAWDSSWSPSDIRKEETRRLCWSALMLAANHTSSCASSYPQRKPLDLFLINSANFKLLFPGEALQRTTQSAAHSGKDTVWALYCRSMLLWNCCVRFQDDMLTGDQKTQIAIAVFVEIRAVEQALDAHICNIDTALMYMCREFISKWVFSIPASQSFFLRLLTGIVHTMQHETVCDISDETEQVAKRVKSSIHRLSEPNGHLFLRRPFQISWFTGQMAICLDLWFGDSALVRALELAKSFLVPIEVLNAMWPCPAYRSQCDDLRSQLHKACAMAGIPSPLAPEFLLP
;
A
#
# COMPACT_ATOMS: atom_id res chain seq x y z
N ILE A 1 -31.07 7.76 -40.15
CA ILE A 1 -30.89 7.45 -38.70
C ILE A 1 -29.91 8.49 -38.17
N SER A 2 -30.42 9.53 -37.50
CA SER A 2 -29.59 10.57 -36.88
C SER A 2 -29.01 10.02 -35.58
N ILE A 3 -27.68 9.83 -35.55
CA ILE A 3 -26.97 9.51 -34.32
C ILE A 3 -27.15 10.72 -33.38
N PRO A 4 -27.67 10.55 -32.15
CA PRO A 4 -27.80 11.66 -31.22
C PRO A 4 -26.41 12.25 -30.92
N PRO A 5 -26.28 13.58 -30.80
CA PRO A 5 -25.00 14.22 -30.51
C PRO A 5 -24.47 13.72 -29.17
N ILE A 6 -23.19 13.33 -29.15
CA ILE A 6 -22.47 12.97 -27.93
C ILE A 6 -22.60 14.17 -26.97
N PRO A 7 -23.10 13.98 -25.73
CA PRO A 7 -23.22 15.08 -24.78
C PRO A 7 -21.84 15.74 -24.59
N SER A 8 -21.80 17.06 -24.55
CA SER A 8 -20.54 17.78 -24.38
C SER A 8 -19.88 17.39 -23.05
N THR A 9 -18.56 17.32 -23.02
CA THR A 9 -17.79 17.00 -21.79
C THR A 9 -18.14 17.96 -20.64
N GLN A 10 -18.47 19.20 -20.95
CA GLN A 10 -18.96 20.19 -19.98
C GLN A 10 -20.34 19.87 -19.41
N PHE A 11 -21.24 19.27 -20.19
CA PHE A 11 -22.54 18.83 -19.71
C PHE A 11 -22.39 17.64 -18.77
N SER A 12 -21.61 16.62 -19.16
CA SER A 12 -21.32 15.46 -18.30
C SER A 12 -20.65 15.86 -16.98
N ARG A 13 -19.77 16.88 -17.00
CA ARG A 13 -19.14 17.47 -15.79
C ARG A 13 -20.09 18.19 -14.84
N LYS A 14 -21.27 18.60 -15.31
CA LYS A 14 -22.28 19.24 -14.46
C LYS A 14 -23.32 18.27 -13.93
N VAL A 15 -23.66 17.25 -14.70
CA VAL A 15 -24.77 16.33 -14.38
C VAL A 15 -24.34 15.19 -13.45
N TRP A 16 -23.09 14.74 -13.50
CA TRP A 16 -22.62 13.59 -12.69
C TRP A 16 -22.87 13.74 -11.19
N TRP A 17 -22.78 14.98 -10.66
CA TRP A 17 -22.98 15.22 -9.24
C TRP A 17 -24.44 15.07 -8.83
N ASP A 18 -25.36 15.58 -9.65
CA ASP A 18 -26.80 15.45 -9.40
C ASP A 18 -27.26 13.99 -9.52
N ASP A 19 -26.70 13.25 -10.48
CA ASP A 19 -26.90 11.81 -10.63
C ASP A 19 -26.39 11.05 -9.40
N LEU A 20 -25.19 11.39 -8.90
CA LEU A 20 -24.61 10.79 -7.69
C LEU A 20 -25.47 11.06 -6.45
N LEU A 21 -25.92 12.30 -6.24
CA LEU A 21 -26.81 12.65 -5.13
C LEU A 21 -28.12 11.89 -5.18
N THR A 22 -28.68 11.75 -6.40
CA THR A 22 -29.91 10.98 -6.64
C THR A 22 -29.68 9.52 -6.30
N TRP A 23 -28.59 8.91 -6.78
CA TRP A 23 -28.24 7.53 -6.49
C TRP A 23 -28.04 7.27 -4.99
N TYR A 24 -27.33 8.17 -4.28
CA TYR A 24 -27.15 8.09 -2.82
C TYR A 24 -28.48 8.21 -2.07
N SER A 25 -29.39 9.08 -2.53
CA SER A 25 -30.71 9.25 -1.91
C SER A 25 -31.60 8.01 -2.03
N LEU A 26 -31.44 7.25 -3.11
CA LEU A 26 -32.24 6.05 -3.38
C LEU A 26 -31.69 4.81 -2.65
N THR A 27 -30.39 4.75 -2.41
CA THR A 27 -29.70 3.57 -1.87
C THR A 27 -29.65 3.53 -0.34
N LEU A 28 -29.70 4.67 0.36
CA LEU A 28 -29.60 4.77 1.82
C LEU A 28 -30.96 4.78 2.57
N ARG A 29 -31.99 4.11 2.05
CA ARG A 29 -33.32 4.07 2.69
C ARG A 29 -33.27 3.44 4.10
N VAL A 30 -33.07 4.27 5.11
CA VAL A 30 -33.57 4.05 6.47
C VAL A 30 -34.98 4.66 6.52
N PRO A 31 -36.04 3.92 6.88
CA PRO A 31 -37.38 4.47 6.97
C PRO A 31 -37.39 5.59 8.02
N CYS A 32 -37.59 6.83 7.58
CA CYS A 32 -37.74 7.96 8.49
C CYS A 32 -39.20 8.00 8.93
N VAL A 33 -39.49 7.47 10.12
CA VAL A 33 -40.76 7.73 10.80
C VAL A 33 -40.59 9.07 11.51
N GLY A 34 -41.22 10.13 10.98
CA GLY A 34 -41.31 11.41 11.68
C GLY A 34 -40.85 12.62 10.87
N SER A 35 -41.69 13.65 10.92
CA SER A 35 -41.63 14.94 10.23
C SER A 35 -40.43 15.79 10.67
N ALA A 36 -39.37 15.82 9.86
CA ALA A 36 -38.48 16.96 9.60
C ALA A 36 -37.43 16.55 8.54
N CYS A 37 -37.84 16.45 7.27
CA CYS A 37 -36.89 16.14 6.19
C CYS A 37 -36.14 17.41 5.77
N SER A 38 -34.85 17.50 6.11
CA SER A 38 -33.91 18.35 5.38
C SER A 38 -34.01 18.06 3.86
N PRO A 39 -33.66 19.02 2.97
CA PRO A 39 -33.67 18.78 1.53
C PRO A 39 -32.90 17.49 1.20
N ARG A 40 -33.48 16.60 0.39
CA ARG A 40 -32.90 15.27 0.08
C ARG A 40 -31.44 15.34 -0.39
N SER A 41 -31.10 16.39 -1.14
CA SER A 41 -29.74 16.70 -1.60
C SER A 41 -28.75 16.96 -0.45
N SER A 42 -29.18 17.69 0.59
CA SER A 42 -28.33 18.01 1.75
C SER A 42 -27.99 16.77 2.59
N ARG A 43 -28.89 15.78 2.65
CA ARG A 43 -28.62 14.51 3.35
C ARG A 43 -27.64 13.64 2.58
N SER A 44 -27.88 13.41 1.29
CA SER A 44 -26.96 12.63 0.42
C SER A 44 -25.54 13.19 0.46
N LEU A 45 -25.41 14.52 0.45
CA LEU A 45 -24.12 15.20 0.50
C LEU A 45 -23.39 14.94 1.84
N ARG A 46 -24.10 14.99 2.96
CA ARG A 46 -23.55 14.66 4.29
C ARG A 46 -23.12 13.19 4.38
N ASP A 47 -23.88 12.28 3.77
CA ASP A 47 -23.56 10.86 3.76
C ASP A 47 -22.30 10.58 2.92
N ILE A 48 -22.17 11.20 1.73
CA ILE A 48 -20.96 11.16 0.89
C ILE A 48 -19.75 11.68 1.68
N TYR A 49 -19.89 12.82 2.34
CA TYR A 49 -18.84 13.39 3.17
C TYR A 49 -18.41 12.43 4.28
N THR A 50 -19.37 11.82 4.97
CA THR A 50 -19.12 10.91 6.08
C THR A 50 -18.35 9.67 5.59
N ASP A 51 -18.76 9.10 4.47
CA ASP A 51 -18.09 7.94 3.86
C ASP A 51 -16.65 8.26 3.45
N LEU A 52 -16.41 9.39 2.78
CA LEU A 52 -15.06 9.80 2.33
C LEU A 52 -14.15 10.20 3.49
N ASN A 53 -14.68 10.94 4.46
CA ASN A 53 -13.91 11.32 5.65
C ASN A 53 -13.53 10.10 6.49
N LEU A 54 -14.45 9.14 6.65
CA LEU A 54 -14.16 7.86 7.31
C LEU A 54 -13.07 7.11 6.55
N LEU A 55 -13.15 7.04 5.22
CA LEU A 55 -12.11 6.42 4.42
C LEU A 55 -10.76 7.06 4.72
N PHE A 56 -10.58 8.36 4.47
CA PHE A 56 -9.27 9.01 4.59
C PHE A 56 -8.70 9.05 6.02
N THR A 57 -9.57 9.03 7.03
CA THR A 57 -9.12 8.99 8.44
C THR A 57 -8.77 7.58 8.93
N GLN A 58 -9.26 6.52 8.26
CA GLN A 58 -9.09 5.14 8.72
C GLN A 58 -8.30 4.23 7.76
N SER A 59 -8.08 4.66 6.51
CA SER A 59 -7.51 3.86 5.42
C SER A 59 -6.02 3.55 5.53
N SER A 60 -5.40 3.69 6.70
CA SER A 60 -3.96 3.45 6.93
C SER A 60 -3.05 4.34 6.06
N TYR A 61 -1.77 3.99 6.01
CA TYR A 61 -0.72 4.60 5.19
C TYR A 61 -1.02 4.66 3.67
N TRP A 62 -1.99 3.91 3.15
CA TRP A 62 -2.28 3.77 1.70
C TRP A 62 -2.86 5.02 1.03
N LEU A 63 -3.68 5.81 1.76
CA LEU A 63 -4.41 6.95 1.20
C LEU A 63 -3.97 8.28 1.82
N THR A 64 -2.75 8.31 2.36
CA THR A 64 -2.16 9.48 3.01
C THR A 64 -1.85 10.63 2.07
N PHE A 65 -2.03 10.39 0.76
CA PHE A 65 -1.84 11.36 -0.30
C PHE A 65 -2.98 12.35 -0.46
N ILE A 66 -4.17 12.12 0.11
CA ILE A 66 -5.27 13.09 0.07
C ILE A 66 -5.19 14.04 1.25
N ASN A 67 -5.10 15.35 0.99
CA ASN A 67 -5.32 16.34 2.03
C ASN A 67 -6.83 16.44 2.31
N THR A 68 -7.28 15.75 3.36
CA THR A 68 -8.72 15.60 3.65
C THR A 68 -9.46 16.94 3.81
N PRO A 69 -8.97 17.92 4.59
CA PRO A 69 -9.64 19.22 4.68
C PRO A 69 -9.72 19.96 3.33
N PHE A 70 -8.63 19.93 2.55
CA PHE A 70 -8.57 20.59 1.24
C PHE A 70 -9.52 19.93 0.23
N PHE A 71 -9.49 18.60 0.13
CA PHE A 71 -10.35 17.83 -0.75
C PHE A 71 -11.83 18.05 -0.43
N LEU A 72 -12.22 17.92 0.84
CA LEU A 72 -13.62 18.06 1.24
C LEU A 72 -14.11 19.49 1.02
N ARG A 73 -13.29 20.51 1.33
CA ARG A 73 -13.64 21.91 1.04
C ARG A 73 -13.93 22.12 -0.45
N ASN A 74 -13.07 21.61 -1.33
CA ASN A 74 -13.25 21.74 -2.78
C ASN A 74 -14.48 20.97 -3.27
N LEU A 75 -14.86 19.88 -2.61
CA LEU A 75 -16.07 19.11 -2.94
C LEU A 75 -17.37 19.87 -2.57
N TYR A 76 -17.35 20.68 -1.51
CA TYR A 76 -18.49 21.51 -1.11
C TYR A 76 -18.66 22.76 -1.99
N ASP A 77 -17.56 23.32 -2.46
CA ASP A 77 -17.57 24.49 -3.33
C ASP A 77 -18.05 24.10 -4.73
N GLN A 78 -19.12 24.74 -5.21
CA GLN A 78 -19.74 24.39 -6.49
C GLN A 78 -18.81 24.62 -7.69
N ASP A 79 -17.98 25.67 -7.64
CA ASP A 79 -17.10 26.05 -8.74
C ASP A 79 -15.85 25.15 -8.74
N GLU A 80 -15.25 24.90 -7.58
CA GLU A 80 -14.10 24.00 -7.48
C GLU A 80 -14.49 22.53 -7.72
N ARG A 81 -15.69 22.10 -7.29
CA ARG A 81 -16.19 20.73 -7.56
C ARG A 81 -16.30 20.43 -9.05
N SER A 82 -16.58 21.43 -9.90
CA SER A 82 -16.62 21.24 -11.36
C SER A 82 -15.27 20.83 -11.97
N ARG A 83 -14.17 21.03 -11.22
CA ARG A 83 -12.80 20.63 -11.57
C ARG A 83 -12.37 19.31 -10.95
N ILE A 84 -13.17 18.72 -10.06
CA ILE A 84 -12.88 17.42 -9.46
C ILE A 84 -13.28 16.33 -10.45
N GLN A 85 -12.41 15.33 -10.61
CA GLN A 85 -12.68 14.15 -11.43
C GLN A 85 -13.86 13.35 -10.85
N PRO A 86 -14.92 13.06 -11.63
CA PRO A 86 -16.04 12.24 -11.15
C PRO A 86 -15.58 10.85 -10.70
N SER A 87 -14.62 10.28 -11.44
CA SER A 87 -14.01 8.98 -11.13
C SER A 87 -13.34 8.95 -9.76
N LEU A 88 -12.72 10.06 -9.33
CA LEU A 88 -12.06 10.17 -8.03
C LEU A 88 -13.06 10.02 -6.88
N VAL A 89 -14.16 10.76 -6.95
CA VAL A 89 -15.22 10.70 -5.94
C VAL A 89 -15.88 9.32 -5.93
N LEU A 90 -16.24 8.78 -7.11
CA LEU A 90 -16.85 7.47 -7.22
C LEU A 90 -15.94 6.34 -6.74
N ALA A 91 -14.64 6.37 -7.07
CA ALA A 91 -13.66 5.38 -6.63
C ALA A 91 -13.43 5.46 -5.11
N GLY A 92 -13.33 6.68 -4.57
CA GLY A 92 -13.28 6.91 -3.13
C GLY A 92 -14.49 6.33 -2.41
N LEU A 93 -15.71 6.57 -2.92
CA LEU A 93 -16.94 6.00 -2.35
C LEU A 93 -17.02 4.48 -2.52
N ALA A 94 -16.54 3.94 -3.64
CA ALA A 94 -16.45 2.49 -3.85
C ALA A 94 -15.57 1.84 -2.79
N LEU A 95 -14.38 2.40 -2.54
CA LEU A 95 -13.45 1.91 -1.55
C LEU A 95 -13.97 2.12 -0.12
N ALA A 96 -14.54 3.29 0.20
CA ALA A 96 -15.19 3.59 1.48
C ALA A 96 -16.33 2.61 1.80
N THR A 97 -17.12 2.26 0.78
CA THR A 97 -18.17 1.24 0.91
C THR A 97 -17.53 -0.12 1.10
N LEU A 98 -16.53 -0.47 0.28
CA LEU A 98 -15.87 -1.77 0.36
C LEU A 98 -15.31 -2.00 1.75
N VAL A 99 -14.52 -1.08 2.31
CA VAL A 99 -13.91 -1.24 3.65
C VAL A 99 -14.92 -1.40 4.78
N ARG A 100 -16.20 -1.05 4.57
CA ARG A 100 -17.29 -1.23 5.55
C ARG A 100 -18.18 -2.45 5.26
N SER A 101 -17.81 -3.28 4.31
CA SER A 101 -18.63 -4.39 3.81
C SER A 101 -18.20 -5.77 4.27
N SER A 102 -17.53 -5.84 5.43
CA SER A 102 -17.25 -7.11 6.09
C SER A 102 -18.56 -7.78 6.50
N GLU A 103 -18.54 -9.09 6.73
CA GLU A 103 -19.71 -9.82 7.27
C GLU A 103 -20.23 -9.25 8.59
N LEU A 104 -19.39 -8.54 9.36
CA LEU A 104 -19.75 -7.91 10.63
C LEU A 104 -20.34 -6.49 10.48
N GLU A 105 -20.31 -5.91 9.27
CA GLU A 105 -20.82 -4.57 8.98
C GLU A 105 -21.89 -4.61 7.88
N LEU A 106 -21.62 -4.06 6.69
CA LEU A 106 -22.62 -3.99 5.60
C LEU A 106 -22.80 -5.33 4.86
N GLY A 107 -21.97 -6.33 5.13
CA GLY A 107 -22.05 -7.67 4.57
C GLY A 107 -22.13 -7.71 3.04
N ALA A 108 -22.82 -8.72 2.52
CA ALA A 108 -22.97 -8.92 1.08
C ALA A 108 -23.62 -7.71 0.37
N ALA A 109 -24.61 -7.05 0.98
CA ALA A 109 -25.27 -5.90 0.39
C ALA A 109 -24.30 -4.72 0.18
N GLY A 110 -23.42 -4.48 1.17
CA GLY A 110 -22.34 -3.51 1.06
C GLY A 110 -21.38 -3.83 -0.09
N ARG A 111 -20.93 -5.10 -0.21
CA ARG A 111 -19.99 -5.50 -1.27
C ARG A 111 -20.58 -5.33 -2.67
N HIS A 112 -21.86 -5.69 -2.86
CA HIS A 112 -22.55 -5.44 -4.14
C HIS A 112 -22.68 -3.94 -4.44
N ARG A 113 -22.91 -3.11 -3.42
CA ARG A 113 -22.93 -1.65 -3.58
C ARG A 113 -21.56 -1.11 -3.96
N ALA A 114 -20.50 -1.58 -3.30
CA ALA A 114 -19.12 -1.20 -3.59
C ALA A 114 -18.73 -1.53 -5.03
N ILE A 115 -19.10 -2.71 -5.53
CA ILE A 115 -18.89 -3.12 -6.93
C ILE A 115 -19.60 -2.17 -7.90
N ARG A 116 -20.87 -1.82 -7.66
CA ARG A 116 -21.59 -0.88 -8.54
C ARG A 116 -20.96 0.51 -8.57
N LEU A 117 -20.48 1.00 -7.42
CA LEU A 117 -19.73 2.26 -7.36
C LEU A 117 -18.41 2.16 -8.11
N ARG A 118 -17.72 1.03 -8.01
CA ARG A 118 -16.48 0.76 -8.76
C ARG A 118 -16.74 0.72 -10.26
N ASP A 119 -17.81 0.08 -10.73
CA ASP A 119 -18.17 0.05 -12.15
C ASP A 119 -18.45 1.46 -12.69
N ALA A 120 -19.16 2.28 -11.92
CA ALA A 120 -19.40 3.68 -12.26
C ALA A 120 -18.10 4.51 -12.26
N ALA A 121 -17.22 4.28 -11.29
CA ALA A 121 -15.92 4.93 -11.20
C ALA A 121 -15.02 4.58 -12.39
N GLN A 122 -14.95 3.30 -12.76
CA GLN A 122 -14.21 2.81 -13.93
C GLN A 122 -14.74 3.44 -15.22
N SER A 123 -16.07 3.47 -15.40
CA SER A 123 -16.70 4.09 -16.57
C SER A 123 -16.36 5.59 -16.66
N ALA A 124 -16.40 6.31 -15.54
CA ALA A 124 -16.03 7.72 -15.48
C ALA A 124 -14.53 7.94 -15.75
N LEU A 125 -13.67 7.05 -15.27
CA LEU A 125 -12.22 7.09 -15.48
C LEU A 125 -11.88 6.94 -16.97
N GLU A 126 -12.48 5.94 -17.62
CA GLU A 126 -12.33 5.68 -19.06
C GLU A 126 -12.87 6.84 -19.89
N ALA A 127 -14.02 7.42 -19.51
CA ALA A 127 -14.57 8.59 -20.18
C ALA A 127 -13.65 9.82 -20.05
N SER A 128 -13.09 10.08 -18.87
CA SER A 128 -12.11 11.15 -18.67
C SER A 128 -10.86 10.93 -19.52
N SER A 129 -10.32 9.71 -19.55
CA SER A 129 -9.16 9.35 -20.39
C SER A 129 -9.46 9.53 -21.89
N ALA A 130 -10.61 9.04 -22.37
CA ALA A 130 -11.03 9.17 -23.76
C ALA A 130 -11.23 10.64 -24.17
N SER A 131 -11.68 11.49 -23.24
CA SER A 131 -11.83 12.93 -23.45
C SER A 131 -10.55 13.75 -23.22
N GLN A 132 -9.41 13.09 -22.98
CA GLN A 132 -8.11 13.71 -22.69
C GLN A 132 -8.12 14.61 -21.44
N TRP A 133 -9.02 14.35 -20.50
CA TRP A 133 -9.01 14.97 -19.18
C TRP A 133 -8.11 14.19 -18.23
N ILE A 134 -6.80 14.28 -18.47
CA ILE A 134 -5.75 13.59 -17.71
C ILE A 134 -5.08 14.60 -16.77
N ASP A 135 -5.29 14.43 -15.48
CA ASP A 135 -4.74 15.26 -14.41
C ASP A 135 -4.44 14.43 -13.15
N LEU A 136 -3.97 15.09 -12.08
CA LEU A 136 -3.68 14.45 -10.80
C LEU A 136 -4.90 13.69 -10.26
N GLY A 137 -6.11 14.25 -10.37
CA GLY A 137 -7.33 13.61 -9.88
C GLY A 137 -7.64 12.29 -10.61
N LEU A 138 -7.26 12.17 -11.89
CA LEU A 138 -7.39 10.92 -12.63
C LEU A 138 -6.40 9.86 -12.12
N ALA A 139 -5.18 10.27 -11.78
CA ALA A 139 -4.17 9.41 -11.18
C ALA A 139 -4.58 8.93 -9.78
N GLU A 140 -5.12 9.83 -8.94
CA GLU A 140 -5.69 9.50 -7.63
C GLU A 140 -6.87 8.53 -7.74
N ALA A 141 -7.75 8.71 -8.73
CA ALA A 141 -8.86 7.80 -9.00
C ALA A 141 -8.36 6.41 -9.42
N ALA A 142 -7.35 6.36 -10.29
CA ALA A 142 -6.70 5.11 -10.70
C ALA A 142 -6.04 4.41 -9.52
N MET A 143 -5.44 5.15 -8.58
CA MET A 143 -4.87 4.60 -7.34
C MET A 143 -5.95 3.96 -6.46
N PHE A 144 -7.09 4.62 -6.25
CA PHE A 144 -8.20 4.02 -5.50
C PHE A 144 -8.74 2.77 -6.17
N LEU A 145 -8.88 2.77 -7.50
CA LEU A 145 -9.32 1.59 -8.24
C LEU A 145 -8.31 0.45 -8.17
N ALA A 146 -7.01 0.72 -8.32
CA ALA A 146 -5.97 -0.31 -8.16
C ALA A 146 -5.98 -0.91 -6.75
N LEU A 147 -6.16 -0.10 -5.71
CA LEU A 147 -6.31 -0.61 -4.34
C LEU A 147 -7.62 -1.40 -4.14
N PHE A 148 -8.72 -0.98 -4.77
CA PHE A 148 -9.97 -1.75 -4.78
C PHE A 148 -9.78 -3.12 -5.43
N GLU A 149 -9.16 -3.18 -6.60
CA GLU A 149 -8.97 -4.41 -7.38
C GLU A 149 -7.96 -5.38 -6.75
N THR A 150 -7.08 -4.90 -5.89
CA THR A 150 -6.17 -5.73 -5.08
C THR A 150 -6.81 -6.20 -3.77
N SER A 151 -8.03 -5.73 -3.44
CA SER A 151 -8.73 -6.08 -2.21
C SER A 151 -9.55 -7.37 -2.31
N ALA A 152 -9.85 -7.99 -1.16
CA ALA A 152 -10.83 -9.07 -1.09
C ALA A 152 -12.25 -8.58 -1.43
N HIS A 153 -12.77 -8.99 -2.59
CA HIS A 153 -14.17 -8.76 -2.97
C HIS A 153 -14.68 -9.90 -3.88
N PRO A 154 -16.02 -10.05 -4.05
CA PRO A 154 -16.60 -11.20 -4.75
C PRO A 154 -16.22 -11.36 -6.24
N GLN A 155 -15.75 -10.27 -6.86
CA GLN A 155 -15.36 -10.22 -8.28
C GLN A 155 -13.85 -10.02 -8.46
N TYR A 156 -13.07 -10.28 -7.40
CA TYR A 156 -11.62 -10.16 -7.45
C TYR A 156 -11.06 -11.12 -8.50
N SER A 157 -10.09 -10.65 -9.26
CA SER A 157 -9.28 -11.50 -10.13
C SER A 157 -7.92 -10.87 -10.33
N ALA A 158 -6.89 -11.71 -10.44
CA ALA A 158 -5.54 -11.23 -10.68
C ALA A 158 -5.44 -10.39 -11.97
N ALA A 159 -6.14 -10.77 -13.04
CA ALA A 159 -6.14 -10.02 -14.30
C ALA A 159 -6.69 -8.60 -14.17
N ARG A 160 -7.75 -8.40 -13.37
CA ARG A 160 -8.32 -7.06 -13.14
C ARG A 160 -7.42 -6.21 -12.25
N SER A 161 -6.82 -6.83 -11.22
CA SER A 161 -5.78 -6.20 -10.41
C SER A 161 -4.60 -5.73 -11.26
N ASP A 162 -4.10 -6.59 -12.14
CA ASP A 162 -2.98 -6.29 -13.04
C ASP A 162 -3.33 -5.15 -14.01
N SER A 163 -4.51 -5.21 -14.63
CA SER A 163 -4.99 -4.15 -15.52
C SER A 163 -5.15 -2.80 -14.82
N ALA A 164 -5.65 -2.78 -13.59
CA ALA A 164 -5.81 -1.55 -12.82
C ALA A 164 -4.45 -0.95 -12.42
N LEU A 165 -3.50 -1.79 -12.03
CA LEU A 165 -2.14 -1.36 -11.71
C LEU A 165 -1.40 -0.82 -12.94
N MET A 166 -1.49 -1.49 -14.09
CA MET A 166 -0.93 -0.98 -15.35
C MET A 166 -1.55 0.36 -15.75
N PHE A 167 -2.86 0.54 -15.54
CA PHE A 167 -3.52 1.80 -15.87
C PHE A 167 -3.03 2.95 -14.98
N LEU A 168 -2.90 2.71 -13.67
CA LEU A 168 -2.28 3.67 -12.74
C LEU A 168 -0.85 4.02 -13.16
N ASP A 169 -0.04 3.00 -13.43
CA ASP A 169 1.35 3.15 -13.87
C ASP A 169 1.47 4.03 -15.12
N ASN A 170 0.64 3.76 -16.13
CA ASN A 170 0.60 4.53 -17.37
C ASN A 170 0.22 5.99 -17.13
N ILE A 171 -0.75 6.28 -16.26
CA ILE A 171 -1.11 7.67 -15.95
C ILE A 171 0.05 8.37 -15.25
N VAL A 172 0.62 7.76 -14.21
CA VAL A 172 1.76 8.33 -13.46
C VAL A 172 2.93 8.63 -14.38
N ALA A 173 3.26 7.70 -15.29
CA ALA A 173 4.32 7.86 -16.28
C ALA A 173 3.99 8.98 -17.29
N SER A 174 2.77 9.01 -17.83
CA SER A 174 2.34 10.00 -18.83
C SER A 174 2.36 11.43 -18.30
N LEU A 175 1.97 11.62 -17.03
CA LEU A 175 2.01 12.90 -16.34
C LEU A 175 3.39 13.22 -15.75
N ARG A 176 4.33 12.28 -15.80
CA ARG A 176 5.67 12.37 -15.18
C ARG A 176 5.60 12.79 -13.71
N LEU A 177 4.62 12.28 -12.97
CA LEU A 177 4.39 12.70 -11.58
C LEU A 177 5.58 12.39 -10.66
N THR A 178 6.40 11.40 -11.03
CA THR A 178 7.62 11.04 -10.30
C THR A 178 8.82 11.97 -10.55
N TYR A 179 8.68 12.98 -11.41
CA TYR A 179 9.75 13.94 -11.73
C TYR A 179 9.51 15.33 -11.14
N LEU A 180 8.54 15.48 -10.24
CA LEU A 180 8.16 16.78 -9.67
C LEU A 180 9.35 17.53 -9.05
N ASP A 181 10.28 16.81 -8.43
CA ASP A 181 11.45 17.36 -7.73
C ASP A 181 12.76 17.02 -8.48
N ALA A 182 12.71 16.87 -9.81
CA ALA A 182 13.90 16.52 -10.60
C ALA A 182 15.04 17.53 -10.55
N ASN A 183 14.75 18.78 -10.18
CA ASN A 183 15.72 19.85 -10.00
C ASN A 183 16.10 20.09 -8.53
N ASP A 184 15.77 19.16 -7.64
CA ASP A 184 16.15 19.26 -6.23
C ASP A 184 17.69 19.27 -6.08
N PRO A 185 18.26 20.14 -5.24
CA PRO A 185 19.71 20.21 -5.05
C PRO A 185 20.28 19.01 -4.26
N ASP A 186 19.44 18.26 -3.55
CA ASP A 186 19.82 17.07 -2.79
C ASP A 186 19.03 15.83 -3.25
N PRO A 187 19.18 15.41 -4.53
CA PRO A 187 18.41 14.30 -5.07
C PRO A 187 18.89 12.95 -4.49
N ILE A 188 18.08 11.92 -4.68
CA ILE A 188 18.56 10.53 -4.54
C ILE A 188 19.45 10.23 -5.76
N ASP A 189 20.63 9.67 -5.51
CA ASP A 189 21.53 9.23 -6.57
C ASP A 189 21.12 7.82 -7.06
N TYR A 190 21.13 7.64 -8.37
CA TYR A 190 20.84 6.37 -9.04
C TYR A 190 21.97 5.96 -10.01
N SER A 191 23.11 6.66 -9.96
CA SER A 191 24.26 6.45 -10.84
C SER A 191 24.80 5.01 -10.75
N VAL A 192 24.71 4.40 -9.58
CA VAL A 192 25.17 3.04 -9.32
C VAL A 192 24.07 2.04 -9.71
N ALA A 193 24.03 1.68 -10.98
CA ALA A 193 23.17 0.63 -11.55
C ALA A 193 21.65 0.79 -11.28
N GLY A 194 21.19 2.02 -10.99
CA GLY A 194 19.81 2.33 -10.66
C GLY A 194 19.42 2.08 -9.20
N VAL A 195 20.37 1.81 -8.30
CA VAL A 195 20.13 1.65 -6.85
C VAL A 195 19.91 3.03 -6.21
N PRO A 196 18.89 3.21 -5.35
CA PRO A 196 18.56 4.50 -4.72
C PRO A 196 19.52 4.86 -3.58
N VAL A 197 20.65 5.47 -3.89
CA VAL A 197 21.64 5.91 -2.89
C VAL A 197 21.21 7.27 -2.33
N ALA A 198 20.75 7.29 -1.08
CA ALA A 198 20.20 8.50 -0.46
C ALA A 198 21.28 9.51 -0.05
N HIS A 199 22.45 9.01 0.36
CA HIS A 199 23.52 9.80 0.95
C HIS A 199 24.86 9.58 0.25
N SER A 200 25.71 10.60 0.21
CA SER A 200 27.10 10.44 -0.22
C SER A 200 27.92 9.66 0.81
N GLY A 201 29.09 9.14 0.40
CA GLY A 201 29.94 8.29 1.24
C GLY A 201 30.43 8.90 2.55
N ASP A 202 30.32 10.23 2.73
CA ASP A 202 30.76 10.95 3.92
C ASP A 202 29.63 11.17 4.95
N TYR A 203 28.42 10.67 4.71
CA TYR A 203 27.29 10.81 5.63
C TYR A 203 27.38 9.84 6.81
N GLU A 204 27.49 10.37 8.02
CA GLU A 204 27.39 9.59 9.25
C GLU A 204 25.94 9.53 9.73
N VAL A 205 25.37 8.32 9.75
CA VAL A 205 24.02 8.09 10.30
C VAL A 205 24.01 8.46 11.79
N PRO A 206 23.12 9.36 12.22
CA PRO A 206 23.02 9.74 13.63
C PRO A 206 22.67 8.55 14.52
N LYS A 207 23.24 8.51 15.73
CA LYS A 207 23.02 7.39 16.68
C LYS A 207 21.61 7.34 17.28
N ARG A 208 20.84 8.43 17.17
CA ARG A 208 19.48 8.56 17.75
C ARG A 208 18.64 9.48 16.89
N CYS A 209 17.39 9.11 16.63
CA CYS A 209 16.45 9.94 15.88
C CYS A 209 15.96 11.17 16.66
N GLU A 210 15.63 12.26 15.95
CA GLU A 210 14.97 13.46 16.48
C GLU A 210 13.43 13.42 16.42
N CYS A 211 12.83 12.27 16.09
CA CYS A 211 11.38 12.10 16.01
C CYS A 211 10.61 12.47 17.29
N ILE A 212 11.31 12.62 18.42
CA ILE A 212 10.76 12.95 19.75
C ILE A 212 10.61 14.47 19.95
N ASN A 213 11.28 15.32 19.16
CA ASN A 213 11.33 16.77 19.35
C ASN A 213 10.32 17.55 18.49
N ILE A 214 9.19 16.93 18.11
CA ILE A 214 8.22 17.63 17.27
C ILE A 214 7.28 18.50 18.14
N PRO A 215 7.13 19.82 17.88
CA PRO A 215 6.45 20.72 18.80
C PRO A 215 4.99 20.32 19.09
N LEU A 216 4.64 20.33 20.38
CA LEU A 216 3.26 20.31 20.88
C LEU A 216 2.50 21.50 20.26
N GLY A 217 1.69 21.26 19.22
CA GLY A 217 0.87 22.32 18.61
C GLY A 217 0.46 22.12 17.15
N VAL A 218 1.13 21.24 16.40
CA VAL A 218 0.62 20.79 15.10
C VAL A 218 -0.45 19.72 15.36
N PRO A 219 -1.63 19.74 14.73
CA PRO A 219 -2.66 18.73 14.94
C PRO A 219 -2.18 17.38 14.41
N TYR A 220 -1.42 16.67 15.25
CA TYR A 220 -1.04 15.29 15.03
C TYR A 220 -2.30 14.46 15.05
N VAL A 221 -2.71 13.95 13.89
CA VAL A 221 -3.65 12.84 13.82
C VAL A 221 -2.86 11.55 14.10
N ALA A 222 -2.25 11.48 15.29
CA ALA A 222 -2.08 10.19 15.92
C ALA A 222 -3.49 9.78 16.37
N SER A 223 -4.34 9.36 15.43
CA SER A 223 -5.51 8.62 15.85
C SER A 223 -4.94 7.41 16.57
N LYS A 224 -5.36 7.17 17.81
CA LYS A 224 -5.04 5.93 18.55
C LYS A 224 -5.41 4.66 17.76
N GLU A 225 -6.10 4.83 16.64
CA GLU A 225 -6.64 3.84 15.72
C GLU A 225 -5.80 3.68 14.42
N SER A 226 -4.85 4.56 14.11
CA SER A 226 -3.96 4.44 12.94
C SER A 226 -2.67 3.73 13.31
N TRP A 227 -2.33 2.66 12.58
CA TRP A 227 -1.10 1.89 12.77
C TRP A 227 0.16 2.61 12.33
N SER A 228 0.03 3.67 11.55
CA SER A 228 1.15 4.46 11.04
C SER A 228 1.02 5.93 11.43
N PHE A 229 2.15 6.51 11.84
CA PHE A 229 2.38 7.93 11.92
C PHE A 229 2.34 8.49 10.50
N VAL A 230 1.44 9.41 10.18
CA VAL A 230 1.39 10.04 8.85
C VAL A 230 2.08 11.40 8.93
N PRO A 231 2.99 11.76 8.00
CA PRO A 231 3.62 13.08 8.04
C PRO A 231 2.55 14.16 7.93
N ALA A 232 2.65 15.17 8.79
CA ALA A 232 1.69 16.26 8.83
C ALA A 232 1.69 17.07 7.53
N TRP A 233 0.64 17.86 7.33
CA TRP A 233 0.56 18.89 6.30
C TRP A 233 0.89 20.24 6.94
N ASP A 234 1.65 21.09 6.28
CA ASP A 234 1.88 22.44 6.78
C ASP A 234 0.59 23.28 6.62
N SER A 235 0.13 23.89 7.70
CA SER A 235 -1.04 24.78 7.69
C SER A 235 -0.84 26.05 6.86
N SER A 236 0.41 26.45 6.60
CA SER A 236 0.77 27.63 5.82
C SER A 236 0.87 27.37 4.31
N TRP A 237 0.79 26.11 3.88
CA TRP A 237 0.92 25.76 2.46
C TRP A 237 -0.20 26.35 1.60
N SER A 238 0.20 26.85 0.43
CA SER A 238 -0.74 27.28 -0.59
C SER A 238 -1.46 26.07 -1.22
N PRO A 239 -2.59 26.26 -1.92
CA PRO A 239 -3.21 25.19 -2.70
C PRO A 239 -2.27 24.49 -3.69
N SER A 240 -1.27 25.21 -4.21
CA SER A 240 -0.25 24.65 -5.10
C SER A 240 0.70 23.72 -4.34
N ASP A 241 1.13 24.12 -3.15
CA ASP A 241 2.06 23.33 -2.33
C ASP A 241 1.38 22.07 -1.77
N ILE A 242 0.10 22.18 -1.40
CA ILE A 242 -0.73 21.01 -1.05
C ILE A 242 -0.75 20.02 -2.22
N ARG A 243 -1.09 20.46 -3.43
CA ARG A 243 -1.14 19.57 -4.61
C ARG A 243 0.21 18.94 -4.96
N LYS A 244 1.33 19.66 -4.76
CA LYS A 244 2.68 19.09 -4.92
C LYS A 244 2.90 17.95 -3.93
N GLU A 245 2.53 18.14 -2.66
CA GLU A 245 2.65 17.10 -1.65
C GLU A 245 1.68 15.93 -1.90
N GLU A 246 0.44 16.19 -2.33
CA GLU A 246 -0.51 15.15 -2.77
C GLU A 246 0.11 14.31 -3.91
N THR A 247 0.74 14.97 -4.89
CA THR A 247 1.45 14.32 -6.01
C THR A 247 2.59 13.42 -5.52
N ARG A 248 3.45 13.91 -4.62
CA ARG A 248 4.56 13.11 -4.07
C ARG A 248 4.04 11.87 -3.37
N ARG A 249 3.10 12.04 -2.44
CA ARG A 249 2.53 10.95 -1.65
C ARG A 249 1.78 9.95 -2.51
N LEU A 250 1.10 10.41 -3.58
CA LEU A 250 0.44 9.54 -4.54
C LEU A 250 1.44 8.61 -5.23
N CYS A 251 2.56 9.15 -5.73
CA CYS A 251 3.61 8.35 -6.37
C CYS A 251 4.22 7.32 -5.42
N TRP A 252 4.49 7.69 -4.17
CA TRP A 252 4.99 6.76 -3.15
C TRP A 252 3.94 5.69 -2.77
N SER A 253 2.66 6.05 -2.76
CA SER A 253 1.56 5.09 -2.54
C SER A 253 1.37 4.15 -3.74
N ALA A 254 1.57 4.65 -4.97
CA ALA A 254 1.55 3.83 -6.18
C ALA A 254 2.73 2.85 -6.23
N LEU A 255 3.93 3.29 -5.83
CA LEU A 255 5.11 2.41 -5.65
C LEU A 255 4.81 1.28 -4.67
N MET A 256 4.04 1.55 -3.62
CA MET A 256 3.65 0.55 -2.63
C MET A 256 2.79 -0.57 -3.22
N LEU A 257 1.83 -0.25 -4.09
CA LEU A 257 1.07 -1.27 -4.84
C LEU A 257 1.98 -2.03 -5.79
N ALA A 258 2.88 -1.35 -6.48
CA ALA A 258 3.84 -1.98 -7.40
C ALA A 258 4.79 -2.94 -6.65
N ALA A 259 5.34 -2.54 -5.51
CA ALA A 259 6.23 -3.35 -4.68
C ALA A 259 5.49 -4.56 -4.07
N ASN A 260 4.24 -4.38 -3.63
CA ASN A 260 3.42 -5.51 -3.19
C ASN A 260 3.12 -6.48 -4.33
N HIS A 261 2.85 -5.98 -5.53
CA HIS A 261 2.65 -6.82 -6.72
C HIS A 261 3.91 -7.62 -7.07
N THR A 262 5.07 -6.97 -7.16
CA THR A 262 6.33 -7.67 -7.46
C THR A 262 6.68 -8.67 -6.36
N SER A 263 6.40 -8.35 -5.10
CA SER A 263 6.56 -9.29 -3.98
C SER A 263 5.65 -10.51 -4.09
N SER A 264 4.38 -10.32 -4.46
CA SER A 264 3.45 -11.44 -4.64
C SER A 264 3.90 -12.34 -5.81
N CYS A 265 4.35 -11.74 -6.91
CA CYS A 265 4.87 -12.50 -8.05
C CYS A 265 6.12 -13.30 -7.69
N ALA A 266 7.04 -12.74 -6.89
CA ALA A 266 8.25 -13.44 -6.45
C ALA A 266 7.93 -14.72 -5.67
N SER A 267 6.91 -14.70 -4.79
CA SER A 267 6.45 -15.88 -4.03
C SER A 267 5.66 -16.91 -4.86
N SER A 268 5.43 -16.64 -6.14
CA SER A 268 4.70 -17.53 -7.05
C SER A 268 5.50 -17.75 -8.34
N TYR A 269 6.81 -17.58 -8.28
CA TYR A 269 7.72 -17.82 -9.40
C TYR A 269 8.02 -19.32 -9.51
N PRO A 270 8.05 -19.92 -10.72
CA PRO A 270 7.97 -19.29 -12.05
C PRO A 270 6.56 -19.11 -12.62
N GLN A 271 5.51 -19.46 -11.89
CA GLN A 271 4.13 -19.47 -12.40
C GLN A 271 3.60 -18.06 -12.71
N ARG A 272 4.08 -17.03 -12.00
CA ARG A 272 3.67 -15.63 -12.18
C ARG A 272 4.88 -14.71 -12.33
N LYS A 273 5.02 -14.08 -13.50
CA LYS A 273 6.04 -13.05 -13.71
C LYS A 273 5.53 -11.67 -13.26
N PRO A 274 6.40 -10.82 -12.68
CA PRO A 274 6.08 -9.42 -12.43
C PRO A 274 5.65 -8.68 -13.71
N LEU A 275 4.82 -7.65 -13.54
CA LEU A 275 4.49 -6.73 -14.63
C LEU A 275 5.70 -5.82 -14.90
N ASP A 276 5.94 -5.48 -16.16
CA ASP A 276 6.89 -4.45 -16.55
C ASP A 276 6.24 -3.07 -16.38
N LEU A 277 6.50 -2.43 -15.24
CA LEU A 277 5.88 -1.16 -14.84
C LEU A 277 6.93 -0.04 -14.80
N PHE A 278 6.54 1.16 -15.18
CA PHE A 278 7.37 2.35 -15.00
C PHE A 278 7.75 2.57 -13.53
N LEU A 279 6.81 2.31 -12.61
CA LEU A 279 6.95 2.47 -11.16
C LEU A 279 7.92 1.48 -10.50
N ILE A 280 8.26 0.34 -11.13
CA ILE A 280 9.21 -0.62 -10.52
C ILE A 280 10.68 -0.24 -10.78
N ASN A 281 10.93 0.69 -11.69
CA ASN A 281 12.29 1.17 -11.94
C ASN A 281 12.62 2.34 -11.01
N SER A 282 13.50 2.10 -10.04
CA SER A 282 13.85 3.08 -9.02
C SER A 282 14.39 4.39 -9.59
N ALA A 283 15.12 4.36 -10.72
CA ALA A 283 15.67 5.56 -11.34
C ALA A 283 14.60 6.55 -11.85
N ASN A 284 13.34 6.11 -11.97
CA ASN A 284 12.22 6.95 -12.37
C ASN A 284 11.70 7.85 -11.23
N PHE A 285 12.19 7.71 -9.99
CA PHE A 285 11.78 8.50 -8.85
C PHE A 285 12.73 9.67 -8.60
N LYS A 286 12.31 10.87 -9.00
CA LYS A 286 12.95 12.15 -8.68
C LYS A 286 12.00 12.99 -7.85
N LEU A 287 11.71 12.47 -6.65
CA LEU A 287 10.76 13.03 -5.69
C LEU A 287 11.40 13.17 -4.31
N LEU A 288 10.96 14.18 -3.58
CA LEU A 288 11.15 14.21 -2.12
C LEU A 288 10.33 13.10 -1.46
N PHE A 289 10.85 12.55 -0.36
CA PHE A 289 10.13 11.57 0.43
C PHE A 289 8.93 12.20 1.17
N PRO A 290 7.92 11.39 1.55
CA PRO A 290 6.77 11.91 2.29
C PRO A 290 7.19 12.67 3.56
N GLY A 291 6.78 13.93 3.68
CA GLY A 291 7.11 14.79 4.82
C GLY A 291 8.47 15.50 4.75
N GLU A 292 9.34 15.18 3.79
CA GLU A 292 10.64 15.83 3.64
C GLU A 292 10.51 17.33 3.31
N ALA A 293 9.53 17.70 2.48
CA ALA A 293 9.24 19.09 2.17
C ALA A 293 8.91 19.91 3.43
N LEU A 294 8.11 19.34 4.36
CA LEU A 294 7.76 19.97 5.64
C LEU A 294 9.00 20.15 6.52
N GLN A 295 9.84 19.13 6.63
CA GLN A 295 11.06 19.18 7.45
C GLN A 295 12.00 20.31 7.00
N ARG A 296 12.14 20.51 5.69
CA ARG A 296 12.97 21.58 5.12
C ARG A 296 12.44 22.98 5.46
N THR A 297 11.12 23.17 5.50
CA THR A 297 10.50 24.44 5.91
C THR A 297 10.77 24.77 7.37
N THR A 298 10.91 23.76 8.23
CA THR A 298 11.10 23.96 9.69
C THR A 298 12.53 24.26 10.13
N GLN A 299 13.53 24.27 9.22
CA GLN A 299 14.95 24.68 9.43
C GLN A 299 15.71 24.09 10.64
N SER A 300 15.13 23.14 11.38
CA SER A 300 15.62 22.73 12.71
C SER A 300 16.22 21.32 12.78
N ALA A 301 16.25 20.55 11.68
CA ALA A 301 16.66 19.16 11.76
C ALA A 301 18.18 19.01 11.61
N ALA A 302 18.85 18.48 12.64
CA ALA A 302 20.23 17.98 12.51
C ALA A 302 20.28 16.68 11.68
N HIS A 303 19.12 16.11 11.35
CA HIS A 303 18.93 14.86 10.62
C HIS A 303 18.43 15.12 9.20
N SER A 304 18.88 14.30 8.25
CA SER A 304 18.39 14.34 6.87
C SER A 304 16.92 13.89 6.80
N GLY A 305 16.12 14.53 5.95
CA GLY A 305 14.75 14.10 5.68
C GLY A 305 14.67 12.71 5.03
N LYS A 306 15.79 12.26 4.45
CA LYS A 306 15.95 10.94 3.82
C LYS A 306 16.08 9.78 4.82
N ASP A 307 16.20 10.09 6.12
CA ASP A 307 16.27 9.10 7.20
C ASP A 307 15.03 9.08 8.09
N THR A 308 13.95 9.76 7.71
CA THR A 308 12.65 9.57 8.37
C THR A 308 12.13 8.15 8.15
N VAL A 309 11.32 7.61 9.06
CA VAL A 309 10.74 6.26 8.91
C VAL A 309 10.02 6.07 7.57
N TRP A 310 9.35 7.13 7.07
CA TRP A 310 8.72 7.12 5.74
C TRP A 310 9.72 7.07 4.59
N ALA A 311 10.80 7.85 4.66
CA ALA A 311 11.85 7.81 3.65
C ALA A 311 12.52 6.44 3.61
N LEU A 312 12.83 5.86 4.77
CA LEU A 312 13.39 4.51 4.89
C LEU A 312 12.44 3.45 4.31
N TYR A 313 11.14 3.55 4.60
CA TYR A 313 10.15 2.67 4.01
C TYR A 313 10.11 2.79 2.47
N CYS A 314 10.08 4.01 1.93
CA CYS A 314 10.12 4.24 0.48
C CYS A 314 11.40 3.69 -0.16
N ARG A 315 12.57 3.91 0.46
CA ARG A 315 13.87 3.36 0.02
C ARG A 315 13.84 1.83 0.00
N SER A 316 13.27 1.19 1.02
CA SER A 316 13.17 -0.28 1.07
C SER A 316 12.33 -0.85 -0.09
N MET A 317 11.24 -0.19 -0.49
CA MET A 317 10.46 -0.59 -1.66
C MET A 317 11.22 -0.45 -2.98
N LEU A 318 11.97 0.65 -3.15
CA LEU A 318 12.85 0.85 -4.31
C LEU A 318 13.96 -0.21 -4.38
N LEU A 319 14.58 -0.52 -3.24
CA LEU A 319 15.60 -1.57 -3.13
C LEU A 319 15.03 -2.95 -3.47
N TRP A 320 13.86 -3.28 -2.93
CA TRP A 320 13.16 -4.52 -3.26
C TRP A 320 12.94 -4.66 -4.77
N ASN A 321 12.45 -3.61 -5.44
CA ASN A 321 12.25 -3.64 -6.88
C ASN A 321 13.57 -3.72 -7.66
N CYS A 322 14.67 -3.15 -7.16
CA CYS A 322 16.00 -3.40 -7.71
C CYS A 322 16.38 -4.88 -7.63
N CYS A 323 16.07 -5.57 -6.53
CA CYS A 323 16.35 -7.00 -6.37
C CYS A 323 15.54 -7.88 -7.32
N VAL A 324 14.30 -7.50 -7.65
CA VAL A 324 13.47 -8.26 -8.61
C VAL A 324 14.16 -8.36 -9.99
N ARG A 325 15.02 -7.39 -10.35
CA ARG A 325 15.81 -7.41 -11.59
C ARG A 325 16.84 -8.55 -11.64
N PHE A 326 17.18 -9.22 -10.54
CA PHE A 326 18.05 -10.40 -10.60
C PHE A 326 17.44 -11.55 -11.41
N GLN A 327 16.11 -11.57 -11.53
CA GLN A 327 15.34 -12.49 -12.37
C GLN A 327 15.41 -12.14 -13.87
N ASP A 328 15.99 -10.99 -14.23
CA ASP A 328 16.19 -10.61 -15.63
C ASP A 328 17.34 -11.41 -16.24
N ASP A 329 17.02 -12.25 -17.21
CA ASP A 329 17.99 -13.07 -17.95
C ASP A 329 18.91 -12.24 -18.87
N MET A 330 18.55 -10.97 -19.15
CA MET A 330 19.35 -10.08 -19.99
C MET A 330 20.56 -9.48 -19.29
N LEU A 331 20.60 -9.48 -17.96
CA LEU A 331 21.72 -8.94 -17.19
C LEU A 331 22.89 -9.93 -17.14
N THR A 332 24.10 -9.45 -17.41
CA THR A 332 25.33 -10.25 -17.28
C THR A 332 25.66 -10.54 -15.82
N GLY A 333 26.48 -11.57 -15.56
CA GLY A 333 26.93 -11.90 -14.21
C GLY A 333 27.63 -10.73 -13.50
N ASP A 334 28.44 -9.96 -14.23
CA ASP A 334 29.14 -8.78 -13.69
C ASP A 334 28.16 -7.66 -13.33
N GLN A 335 27.17 -7.40 -14.18
CA GLN A 335 26.12 -6.42 -13.91
C GLN A 335 25.29 -6.82 -12.68
N LYS A 336 24.89 -8.09 -12.58
CA LYS A 336 24.18 -8.61 -11.41
C LYS A 336 25.03 -8.48 -10.14
N THR A 337 26.34 -8.72 -10.24
CA THR A 337 27.27 -8.54 -9.10
C THR A 337 27.38 -7.09 -8.65
N GLN A 338 27.54 -6.14 -9.57
CA GLN A 338 27.59 -4.71 -9.26
C GLN A 338 26.29 -4.22 -8.60
N ILE A 339 25.13 -4.62 -9.14
CA ILE A 339 23.82 -4.31 -8.54
C ILE A 339 23.75 -4.89 -7.12
N ALA A 340 24.16 -6.15 -6.93
CA ALA A 340 24.05 -6.80 -5.62
C ALA A 340 24.94 -6.15 -4.55
N ILE A 341 26.17 -5.73 -4.90
CA ILE A 341 27.04 -4.99 -3.98
C ILE A 341 26.41 -3.65 -3.60
N ALA A 342 25.92 -2.89 -4.58
CA ALA A 342 25.30 -1.59 -4.34
C ALA A 342 24.03 -1.69 -3.49
N VAL A 343 23.16 -2.66 -3.80
CA VAL A 343 21.96 -2.96 -3.00
C VAL A 343 22.34 -3.35 -1.58
N PHE A 344 23.36 -4.18 -1.38
CA PHE A 344 23.78 -4.61 -0.05
C PHE A 344 24.28 -3.43 0.81
N VAL A 345 25.10 -2.54 0.23
CA VAL A 345 25.59 -1.35 0.93
C VAL A 345 24.42 -0.46 1.35
N GLU A 346 23.48 -0.21 0.44
CA GLU A 346 22.33 0.66 0.72
C GLU A 346 21.36 0.01 1.73
N ILE A 347 21.16 -1.31 1.67
CA ILE A 347 20.41 -2.06 2.70
C ILE A 347 21.00 -1.82 4.09
N ARG A 348 22.33 -1.93 4.24
CA ARG A 348 22.99 -1.71 5.54
C ARG A 348 22.83 -0.28 6.03
N ALA A 349 22.86 0.70 5.13
CA ALA A 349 22.60 2.08 5.47
C ALA A 349 21.16 2.28 5.98
N VAL A 350 20.17 1.67 5.32
CA VAL A 350 18.77 1.73 5.74
C VAL A 350 18.56 1.02 7.09
N GLU A 351 19.16 -0.15 7.31
CA GLU A 351 19.10 -0.86 8.60
C GLU A 351 19.69 -0.05 9.75
N GLN A 352 20.87 0.55 9.55
CA GLN A 352 21.50 1.42 10.55
C GLN A 352 20.64 2.65 10.86
N ALA A 353 20.02 3.25 9.83
CA ALA A 353 19.10 4.36 10.03
C ALA A 353 17.82 3.93 10.76
N LEU A 354 17.29 2.73 10.50
CA LEU A 354 16.17 2.15 11.26
C LEU A 354 16.54 1.90 12.73
N ASP A 355 17.74 1.39 13.01
CA ASP A 355 18.21 1.14 14.38
C ASP A 355 18.39 2.45 15.18
N ALA A 356 18.67 3.57 14.50
CA ALA A 356 18.69 4.89 15.12
C ALA A 356 17.30 5.36 15.58
N HIS A 357 16.21 4.80 15.04
CA HIS A 357 14.83 5.13 15.41
C HIS A 357 14.36 4.46 16.71
N ILE A 358 15.03 4.79 17.82
CA ILE A 358 14.64 4.34 19.16
C ILE A 358 13.32 4.93 19.68
N CYS A 359 12.74 5.90 18.96
CA CYS A 359 11.49 6.56 19.33
C CYS A 359 10.26 5.64 19.25
N ASN A 360 10.32 4.58 18.45
CA ASN A 360 9.20 3.67 18.18
C ASN A 360 7.91 4.40 17.75
N ILE A 361 8.03 5.54 17.07
CA ILE A 361 6.89 6.39 16.69
C ILE A 361 5.95 5.72 15.69
N ASP A 362 6.51 4.86 14.81
CA ASP A 362 5.77 4.11 13.80
C ASP A 362 6.32 2.70 13.66
N THR A 363 5.99 1.86 14.65
CA THR A 363 6.45 0.46 14.62
C THR A 363 5.94 -0.29 13.40
N ALA A 364 4.75 0.03 12.87
CA ALA A 364 4.19 -0.68 11.72
C ALA A 364 5.01 -0.44 10.45
N LEU A 365 5.31 0.82 10.11
CA LEU A 365 6.15 1.11 8.94
C LEU A 365 7.59 0.62 9.11
N MET A 366 8.14 0.63 10.34
CA MET A 366 9.44 0.03 10.60
C MET A 366 9.44 -1.47 10.29
N TYR A 367 8.40 -2.22 10.68
CA TYR A 367 8.26 -3.63 10.31
C TYR A 367 8.12 -3.82 8.79
N MET A 368 7.28 -3.02 8.12
CA MET A 368 7.13 -3.10 6.66
C MET A 368 8.44 -2.79 5.93
N CYS A 369 9.26 -1.88 6.47
CA CYS A 369 10.57 -1.55 5.92
C CYS A 369 11.54 -2.74 6.06
N ARG A 370 11.64 -3.31 7.28
CA ARG A 370 12.48 -4.48 7.56
C ARG A 370 12.07 -5.69 6.73
N GLU A 371 10.78 -5.87 6.48
CA GLU A 371 10.25 -6.91 5.60
C GLU A 371 10.80 -6.78 4.16
N PHE A 372 10.70 -5.59 3.55
CA PHE A 372 11.20 -5.39 2.18
C PHE A 372 12.71 -5.54 2.09
N ILE A 373 13.45 -5.02 3.08
CA ILE A 373 14.89 -5.21 3.18
C ILE A 373 15.17 -6.70 3.20
N SER A 374 14.64 -7.41 4.20
CA SER A 374 14.82 -8.84 4.44
C SER A 374 14.57 -9.73 3.22
N LYS A 375 13.57 -9.37 2.41
CA LYS A 375 13.21 -10.13 1.21
C LYS A 375 14.31 -10.18 0.15
N TRP A 376 15.29 -9.28 0.18
CA TRP A 376 16.42 -9.29 -0.77
C TRP A 376 17.18 -10.62 -0.80
N VAL A 377 17.26 -11.31 0.34
CA VAL A 377 17.91 -12.61 0.51
C VAL A 377 17.27 -13.66 -0.41
N PHE A 378 15.96 -13.55 -0.67
CA PHE A 378 15.20 -14.50 -1.49
C PHE A 378 15.35 -14.25 -3.00
N SER A 379 15.71 -13.02 -3.39
CA SER A 379 15.78 -12.62 -4.80
C SER A 379 17.12 -12.94 -5.47
N ILE A 380 18.16 -13.31 -4.71
CA ILE A 380 19.48 -13.63 -5.26
C ILE A 380 19.58 -15.12 -5.59
N PRO A 381 19.79 -15.50 -6.86
CA PRO A 381 19.99 -16.90 -7.24
C PRO A 381 21.14 -17.54 -6.45
N ALA A 382 20.99 -18.81 -6.08
CA ALA A 382 21.98 -19.56 -5.31
C ALA A 382 23.39 -19.54 -5.94
N SER A 383 23.50 -19.43 -7.26
CA SER A 383 24.75 -19.29 -8.00
C SER A 383 25.48 -17.96 -7.76
N GLN A 384 24.76 -16.86 -7.52
CA GLN A 384 25.32 -15.52 -7.25
C GLN A 384 25.56 -15.29 -5.76
N SER A 385 24.79 -15.97 -4.90
CA SER A 385 25.08 -16.06 -3.48
C SER A 385 26.52 -16.55 -3.23
N PHE A 386 27.13 -17.36 -4.10
CA PHE A 386 28.53 -17.80 -3.96
C PHE A 386 29.56 -16.65 -4.06
N PHE A 387 29.35 -15.67 -4.95
CA PHE A 387 30.28 -14.54 -5.11
C PHE A 387 30.14 -13.51 -3.99
N LEU A 388 28.91 -13.25 -3.52
CA LEU A 388 28.66 -12.47 -2.29
C LEU A 388 29.20 -13.18 -1.04
N ARG A 389 29.08 -14.52 -0.98
CA ARG A 389 29.70 -15.38 0.05
C ARG A 389 31.22 -15.18 0.11
N LEU A 390 31.87 -15.03 -1.05
CA LEU A 390 33.32 -14.85 -1.15
C LEU A 390 33.79 -13.42 -0.81
N LEU A 391 33.03 -12.40 -1.23
CA LEU A 391 33.37 -10.99 -0.97
C LEU A 391 33.10 -10.57 0.49
N THR A 392 32.18 -11.23 1.19
CA THR A 392 31.77 -10.82 2.54
C THR A 392 32.01 -11.86 3.64
N GLY A 393 32.26 -13.15 3.34
CA GLY A 393 32.49 -14.19 4.37
C GLY A 393 31.33 -14.44 5.36
N ILE A 394 30.21 -13.72 5.21
CA ILE A 394 29.20 -13.47 6.24
C ILE A 394 27.82 -14.06 5.87
N VAL A 395 27.58 -14.41 4.60
CA VAL A 395 26.21 -14.68 4.07
C VAL A 395 25.55 -15.95 4.62
N HIS A 396 26.28 -17.03 4.94
CA HIS A 396 25.64 -18.26 5.45
C HIS A 396 25.22 -18.12 6.92
N THR A 397 26.02 -17.44 7.74
CA THR A 397 25.64 -17.04 9.10
C THR A 397 24.49 -16.04 9.07
N MET A 398 24.52 -15.09 8.12
CA MET A 398 23.45 -14.11 7.98
C MET A 398 22.14 -14.67 7.41
N GLN A 399 22.11 -15.66 6.53
CA GLN A 399 20.83 -16.24 6.11
C GLN A 399 20.09 -16.87 7.29
N HIS A 400 20.80 -17.56 8.19
CA HIS A 400 20.19 -18.15 9.38
C HIS A 400 19.84 -17.07 10.44
N GLU A 401 20.75 -16.12 10.71
CA GLU A 401 20.49 -15.02 11.67
C GLU A 401 19.39 -14.08 11.17
N THR A 402 19.42 -13.67 9.90
CA THR A 402 18.40 -12.81 9.28
C THR A 402 17.05 -13.52 9.21
N VAL A 403 16.98 -14.81 8.86
CA VAL A 403 15.71 -15.58 8.90
C VAL A 403 15.19 -15.72 10.33
N CYS A 404 16.08 -15.88 11.32
CA CYS A 404 15.69 -15.89 12.74
C CYS A 404 15.16 -14.53 13.19
N ASP A 405 15.85 -13.43 12.90
CA ASP A 405 15.45 -12.07 13.25
C ASP A 405 14.13 -11.67 12.55
N ILE A 406 13.98 -12.01 11.26
CA ILE A 406 12.71 -11.86 10.53
C ILE A 406 11.62 -12.65 11.23
N SER A 407 11.90 -13.89 11.63
CA SER A 407 10.91 -14.73 12.32
C SER A 407 10.49 -14.10 13.64
N ASP A 408 11.41 -13.52 14.40
CA ASP A 408 11.12 -12.83 15.66
C ASP A 408 10.24 -11.57 15.45
N GLU A 409 10.53 -10.75 14.44
CA GLU A 409 9.76 -9.54 14.14
C GLU A 409 8.38 -9.85 13.55
N THR A 410 8.30 -10.80 12.62
CA THR A 410 7.04 -11.23 12.00
C THR A 410 6.15 -12.01 12.97
N GLU A 411 6.72 -12.75 13.91
CA GLU A 411 6.00 -13.38 15.01
C GLU A 411 5.36 -12.33 15.94
N GLN A 412 6.01 -11.19 16.17
CA GLN A 412 5.37 -10.08 16.91
C GLN A 412 4.16 -9.52 16.18
N VAL A 413 4.23 -9.37 14.85
CA VAL A 413 3.08 -8.96 14.03
C VAL A 413 1.96 -10.00 14.16
N ALA A 414 2.27 -11.29 13.98
CA ALA A 414 1.28 -12.36 14.12
C ALA A 414 0.65 -12.42 15.52
N LYS A 415 1.42 -12.19 16.58
CA LYS A 415 0.91 -12.11 17.97
C LYS A 415 -0.02 -10.91 18.18
N ARG A 416 0.34 -9.71 17.71
CA ARG A 416 -0.51 -8.51 17.79
C ARG A 416 -1.79 -8.65 16.96
N VAL A 417 -1.68 -9.31 15.82
CA VAL A 417 -2.80 -9.66 14.95
C VAL A 417 -3.75 -10.62 15.67
N LYS A 418 -3.22 -11.69 16.26
CA LYS A 418 -4.00 -12.67 17.03
C LYS A 418 -4.72 -12.03 18.22
N SER A 419 -4.07 -11.11 18.95
CA SER A 419 -4.73 -10.41 20.05
C SER A 419 -5.84 -9.47 19.58
N SER A 420 -5.71 -8.88 18.38
CA SER A 420 -6.73 -8.01 17.78
C SER A 420 -7.97 -8.80 17.31
N ILE A 421 -7.78 -10.05 16.86
CA ILE A 421 -8.87 -10.95 16.44
C ILE A 421 -9.82 -11.26 17.61
N HIS A 422 -9.31 -11.39 18.84
CA HIS A 422 -10.15 -11.60 20.02
C HIS A 422 -10.99 -10.37 20.41
N ARG A 423 -10.75 -9.21 19.78
CA ARG A 423 -11.41 -7.93 20.06
C ARG A 423 -12.12 -7.36 18.83
N LEU A 424 -12.59 -8.21 17.92
CA LEU A 424 -13.26 -7.79 16.67
C LEU A 424 -14.54 -6.97 16.91
N SER A 425 -15.22 -7.14 18.04
CA SER A 425 -16.40 -6.34 18.40
C SER A 425 -16.04 -4.97 19.02
N GLU A 426 -14.77 -4.69 19.26
CA GLU A 426 -14.28 -3.43 19.85
C GLU A 426 -13.66 -2.52 18.76
N PRO A 427 -13.53 -1.20 19.02
CA PRO A 427 -12.79 -0.29 18.14
C PRO A 427 -11.34 -0.75 17.86
N ASN A 428 -10.73 -1.52 18.77
CA ASN A 428 -9.39 -2.07 18.57
C ASN A 428 -9.32 -3.16 17.46
N GLY A 429 -10.45 -3.74 17.06
CA GLY A 429 -10.57 -4.71 15.96
C GLY A 429 -10.57 -4.10 14.55
N HIS A 430 -10.53 -2.76 14.44
CA HIS A 430 -10.69 -2.02 13.17
C HIS A 430 -9.75 -2.44 12.03
N LEU A 431 -8.57 -2.98 12.35
CA LEU A 431 -7.59 -3.46 11.37
C LEU A 431 -8.14 -4.54 10.45
N PHE A 432 -8.84 -5.50 11.04
CA PHE A 432 -9.35 -6.67 10.35
C PHE A 432 -10.72 -6.38 9.75
N LEU A 433 -11.52 -5.60 10.48
CA LEU A 433 -12.86 -5.20 10.05
C LEU A 433 -12.87 -4.36 8.78
N ARG A 434 -11.85 -3.52 8.54
CA ARG A 434 -11.89 -2.48 7.50
C ARG A 434 -10.72 -2.46 6.51
N ARG A 435 -9.95 -3.55 6.41
CA ARG A 435 -8.78 -3.63 5.50
C ARG A 435 -8.80 -4.88 4.62
N PRO A 436 -9.76 -4.99 3.67
CA PRO A 436 -9.87 -6.14 2.77
C PRO A 436 -8.65 -6.34 1.87
N PHE A 437 -7.80 -5.32 1.68
CA PHE A 437 -6.55 -5.38 0.91
C PHE A 437 -5.38 -6.06 1.65
N GLN A 438 -5.47 -6.30 2.96
CA GLN A 438 -4.35 -6.94 3.70
C GLN A 438 -4.24 -8.45 3.46
N ILE A 439 -5.27 -9.12 2.94
CA ILE A 439 -5.26 -10.57 2.76
C ILE A 439 -4.11 -11.03 1.85
N SER A 440 -3.83 -10.28 0.78
CA SER A 440 -2.77 -10.59 -0.18
C SER A 440 -1.39 -10.61 0.49
N TRP A 441 -1.14 -9.67 1.40
CA TRP A 441 0.09 -9.60 2.17
C TRP A 441 0.25 -10.84 3.06
N PHE A 442 -0.76 -11.21 3.84
CA PHE A 442 -0.71 -12.39 4.70
C PHE A 442 -0.51 -13.68 3.89
N THR A 443 -1.22 -13.83 2.76
CA THR A 443 -1.02 -14.98 1.86
C THR A 443 0.39 -15.04 1.30
N GLY A 444 0.99 -13.89 0.96
CA GLY A 444 2.37 -13.79 0.49
C GLY A 444 3.38 -14.18 1.57
N GLN A 445 3.18 -13.74 2.82
CA GLN A 445 4.06 -14.14 3.94
C GLN A 445 4.04 -15.66 4.16
N MET A 446 2.85 -16.26 4.13
CA MET A 446 2.71 -17.71 4.29
C MET A 446 3.39 -18.48 3.14
N ALA A 447 3.26 -18.00 1.90
CA ALA A 447 3.95 -18.59 0.75
C ALA A 447 5.47 -18.53 0.91
N ILE A 448 6.02 -17.37 1.30
CA ILE A 448 7.46 -17.20 1.55
C ILE A 448 7.96 -18.16 2.64
N CYS A 449 7.20 -18.33 3.73
CA CYS A 449 7.56 -19.26 4.80
C CYS A 449 7.62 -20.71 4.31
N LEU A 450 6.70 -21.12 3.43
CA LEU A 450 6.69 -22.46 2.83
C LEU A 450 7.87 -22.62 1.87
N ASP A 451 8.12 -21.64 1.00
CA ASP A 451 9.25 -21.65 0.06
C ASP A 451 10.58 -21.76 0.80
N LEU A 452 10.73 -21.03 1.91
CA LEU A 452 11.90 -21.12 2.80
C LEU A 452 12.14 -22.53 3.31
N TRP A 453 11.09 -23.17 3.82
CA TRP A 453 11.20 -24.52 4.36
C TRP A 453 11.44 -25.57 3.27
N PHE A 454 10.81 -25.43 2.10
CA PHE A 454 11.07 -26.31 0.96
C PHE A 454 12.50 -26.14 0.42
N GLY A 455 13.07 -24.94 0.52
CA GLY A 455 14.47 -24.66 0.19
C GLY A 455 15.47 -25.21 1.22
N ASP A 456 15.15 -25.12 2.51
CA ASP A 456 15.94 -25.65 3.61
C ASP A 456 15.05 -26.23 4.73
N SER A 457 14.98 -27.56 4.77
CA SER A 457 14.18 -28.29 5.77
C SER A 457 14.65 -28.12 7.22
N ALA A 458 15.84 -27.57 7.47
CA ALA A 458 16.31 -27.24 8.81
C ALA A 458 15.57 -26.03 9.42
N LEU A 459 14.94 -25.20 8.58
CA LEU A 459 14.20 -23.99 8.99
C LEU A 459 12.80 -24.32 9.52
N VAL A 460 12.71 -25.18 10.54
CA VAL A 460 11.42 -25.57 11.15
C VAL A 460 10.64 -24.35 11.68
N ARG A 461 11.35 -23.29 12.09
CA ARG A 461 10.74 -22.03 12.55
C ARG A 461 9.86 -21.36 11.47
N ALA A 462 10.20 -21.52 10.19
CA ALA A 462 9.40 -21.01 9.08
C ALA A 462 8.00 -21.67 9.06
N LEU A 463 7.89 -22.95 9.42
CA LEU A 463 6.59 -23.62 9.52
C LEU A 463 5.74 -23.12 10.69
N GLU A 464 6.35 -22.83 11.84
CA GLU A 464 5.63 -22.22 12.98
C GLU A 464 5.14 -20.80 12.66
N LEU A 465 5.94 -20.04 11.92
CA LEU A 465 5.53 -18.73 11.43
C LEU A 465 4.39 -18.85 10.40
N ALA A 466 4.47 -19.80 9.47
CA ALA A 466 3.40 -20.07 8.50
C ALA A 466 2.06 -20.41 9.19
N LYS A 467 2.08 -21.24 10.25
CA LYS A 467 0.89 -21.52 11.07
C LYS A 467 0.32 -20.25 11.71
N SER A 468 1.19 -19.36 12.13
CA SER A 468 0.79 -18.08 12.76
C SER A 468 0.13 -17.13 11.75
N PHE A 469 0.56 -17.15 10.48
CA PHE A 469 -0.06 -16.38 9.40
C PHE A 469 -1.34 -17.01 8.84
N LEU A 470 -1.53 -18.32 8.96
CA LEU A 470 -2.76 -18.98 8.53
C LEU A 470 -4.01 -18.42 9.25
N VAL A 471 -3.89 -18.15 10.56
CA VAL A 471 -4.99 -17.63 11.39
C VAL A 471 -5.60 -16.32 10.84
N PRO A 472 -4.84 -15.24 10.61
CA PRO A 472 -5.41 -14.03 10.02
C PRO A 472 -5.94 -14.20 8.61
N ILE A 473 -5.38 -15.10 7.79
CA ILE A 473 -5.91 -15.37 6.44
C ILE A 473 -7.32 -15.97 6.54
N GLU A 474 -7.51 -16.95 7.42
CA GLU A 474 -8.81 -17.60 7.63
C GLU A 474 -9.86 -16.61 8.16
N VAL A 475 -9.47 -15.76 9.11
CA VAL A 475 -10.34 -14.70 9.65
C VAL A 475 -10.71 -13.69 8.55
N LEU A 476 -9.75 -13.24 7.73
CA LEU A 476 -10.01 -12.34 6.60
C LEU A 476 -10.91 -12.98 5.54
N ASN A 477 -10.72 -14.27 5.22
CA ASN A 477 -11.58 -15.01 4.29
C ASN A 477 -13.01 -15.21 4.81
N ALA A 478 -13.19 -15.26 6.14
CA ALA A 478 -14.51 -15.28 6.76
C ALA A 478 -15.17 -13.89 6.71
N MET A 479 -14.44 -12.82 7.06
CA MET A 479 -14.99 -11.45 7.05
C MET A 479 -15.23 -10.92 5.64
N TRP A 480 -14.42 -11.34 4.67
CA TRP A 480 -14.43 -10.84 3.29
C TRP A 480 -14.51 -12.01 2.31
N PRO A 481 -15.70 -12.61 2.09
CA PRO A 481 -15.84 -13.73 1.17
C PRO A 481 -15.34 -13.38 -0.24
N CYS A 482 -14.20 -13.98 -0.60
CA CYS A 482 -13.58 -13.89 -1.92
C CYS A 482 -13.23 -15.32 -2.37
N PRO A 483 -13.86 -15.85 -3.43
CA PRO A 483 -13.59 -17.22 -3.90
C PRO A 483 -12.13 -17.48 -4.23
N ALA A 484 -11.44 -16.51 -4.83
CA ALA A 484 -10.03 -16.65 -5.21
C ALA A 484 -9.11 -16.78 -3.99
N TYR A 485 -9.24 -15.89 -3.00
CA TYR A 485 -8.42 -15.96 -1.78
C TYR A 485 -8.78 -17.16 -0.89
N ARG A 486 -10.03 -17.64 -0.94
CA ARG A 486 -10.41 -18.90 -0.28
C ARG A 486 -9.69 -20.09 -0.90
N SER A 487 -9.75 -20.22 -2.24
CA SER A 487 -9.03 -21.27 -2.96
C SER A 487 -7.53 -21.23 -2.68
N GLN A 488 -6.92 -20.04 -2.72
CA GLN A 488 -5.50 -19.87 -2.43
C GLN A 488 -5.16 -20.27 -0.98
N CYS A 489 -6.02 -19.93 -0.02
CA CYS A 489 -5.84 -20.32 1.38
C CYS A 489 -5.93 -21.84 1.56
N ASP A 490 -6.88 -22.49 0.89
CA ASP A 490 -7.03 -23.96 0.94
C ASP A 490 -5.77 -24.65 0.37
N ASP A 491 -5.23 -24.14 -0.74
CA ASP A 491 -3.99 -24.63 -1.35
C ASP A 491 -2.78 -24.47 -0.42
N LEU A 492 -2.59 -23.28 0.16
CA LEU A 492 -1.51 -23.00 1.10
C LEU A 492 -1.63 -23.85 2.38
N ARG A 493 -2.85 -24.05 2.88
CA ARG A 493 -3.12 -24.90 4.05
C ARG A 493 -2.77 -26.36 3.78
N SER A 494 -3.11 -26.87 2.60
CA SER A 494 -2.74 -28.22 2.16
C SER A 494 -1.21 -28.40 2.09
N GLN A 495 -0.50 -27.42 1.54
CA GLN A 495 0.96 -27.42 1.50
C GLN A 495 1.57 -27.40 2.91
N LEU A 496 1.05 -26.56 3.81
CA LEU A 496 1.50 -26.49 5.20
C LEU A 496 1.25 -27.79 5.95
N HIS A 497 0.11 -28.46 5.75
CA HIS A 497 -0.16 -29.78 6.34
C HIS A 497 0.91 -30.80 5.93
N LYS A 498 1.22 -30.85 4.63
CA LYS A 498 2.24 -31.76 4.09
C LYS A 498 3.63 -31.45 4.66
N ALA A 499 4.00 -30.17 4.71
CA ALA A 499 5.28 -29.73 5.27
C ALA A 499 5.41 -30.08 6.77
N CYS A 500 4.37 -29.84 7.56
CA CYS A 500 4.35 -30.20 8.98
C CYS A 500 4.50 -31.72 9.19
N ALA A 501 3.81 -32.53 8.38
CA ALA A 501 3.92 -33.99 8.45
C ALA A 501 5.35 -34.48 8.11
N MET A 502 5.99 -33.87 7.10
CA MET A 502 7.38 -34.17 6.73
C MET A 502 8.38 -33.77 7.82
N ALA A 503 8.15 -32.64 8.50
CA ALA A 503 9.00 -32.15 9.59
C ALA A 503 8.73 -32.84 10.94
N GLY A 504 7.71 -33.71 11.04
CA GLY A 504 7.33 -34.38 12.28
C GLY A 504 6.75 -33.44 13.35
N ILE A 505 6.21 -32.29 12.94
CA ILE A 505 5.60 -31.31 13.85
C ILE A 505 4.06 -31.35 13.76
N PRO A 506 3.33 -30.86 14.78
CA PRO A 506 1.87 -30.84 14.75
C PRO A 506 1.32 -30.05 13.57
N SER A 507 0.34 -30.60 12.86
CA SER A 507 -0.40 -29.89 11.81
C SER A 507 -1.14 -28.68 12.38
N PRO A 508 -1.41 -27.63 11.57
CA PRO A 508 -2.23 -26.51 12.02
C PRO A 508 -3.63 -26.99 12.43
N LEU A 509 -4.14 -26.40 13.50
CA LEU A 509 -5.48 -26.70 14.02
C LEU A 509 -6.54 -26.46 12.96
N ALA A 510 -7.65 -27.21 13.03
CA ALA A 510 -8.80 -26.99 12.16
C ALA A 510 -9.26 -25.52 12.24
N PRO A 511 -9.87 -24.98 11.16
CA PRO A 511 -10.39 -23.62 11.17
C PRO A 511 -11.54 -23.50 12.18
N GLU A 512 -11.21 -23.17 13.42
CA GLU A 512 -12.16 -22.90 14.49
C GLU A 512 -12.32 -21.39 14.63
N PHE A 513 -12.92 -20.77 13.61
CA PHE A 513 -13.28 -19.36 13.69
C PHE A 513 -14.75 -19.18 13.34
N LEU A 514 -15.54 -18.86 14.37
CA LEU A 514 -16.90 -18.37 14.24
C LEU A 514 -16.85 -16.85 14.35
N LEU A 515 -17.38 -16.16 13.33
CA LEU A 515 -17.65 -14.72 13.45
C LEU A 515 -18.64 -14.51 14.60
N PRO A 516 -18.42 -13.49 15.46
CA PRO A 516 -19.29 -13.18 16.59
C PRO A 516 -20.71 -12.81 16.20
#